data_AF-A0A357B7F0-F1
#
_entry.id   AF-A0A357B7F0-F1
#
_cell.length_a   1.000
_cell.length_b   1.000
_cell.length_c   1.000
_cell.angle_alpha   90.00
_cell.angle_beta   90.00
_cell.angle_gamma   90.00
#
_symmetry.space_group_name_H-M   'P 1'
#
loop_
_entity.id
_entity.type
_entity.pdbx_description
1 polymer ?
#
loop_
_entity_poly.entity_id
_entity_poly.type
_entity_poly.pdbx_seq_one_letter_code
_entity_poly.pdbx_strand_id
1 'polypeptide(L)'
;MKIEKRSNRFYDTSRYGYPQIRVYHKKGYGKKSPRYLLKCGCCEKKVEIYYGNDGLEINGVNGSIENWRDILLPLLLIERKEDKIVAKKAPK
;
A
#
# COMPACT_ATOMS: atom_id res chain seq x y z
N MET A 1 7.51 6.58 -11.11
CA MET A 1 6.36 5.67 -10.91
C MET A 1 5.14 6.27 -11.60
N LYS A 2 4.54 5.58 -12.58
CA LYS A 2 3.30 6.04 -13.23
C LYS A 2 2.12 5.67 -12.32
N ILE A 3 1.49 6.66 -11.70
CA ILE A 3 0.23 6.46 -10.97
C ILE A 3 -0.89 6.41 -12.02
N GLU A 4 -1.65 5.32 -12.04
CA GLU A 4 -2.77 5.16 -12.98
C GLU A 4 -3.84 6.24 -12.73
N LYS A 5 -4.34 6.87 -13.80
CA LYS A 5 -5.52 7.76 -13.75
C LYS A 5 -6.77 6.90 -13.53
N ARG A 6 -7.59 7.21 -12.51
CA ARG A 6 -8.75 6.38 -12.12
C ARG A 6 -10.06 7.15 -12.20
N SER A 7 -11.14 6.44 -12.49
CA SER A 7 -12.50 7.00 -12.44
C SER A 7 -12.85 7.35 -10.99
N ASN A 8 -13.59 8.45 -10.77
CA ASN A 8 -14.01 8.88 -9.43
C ASN A 8 -15.16 8.04 -8.85
N ARG A 9 -15.50 6.89 -9.46
CA ARG A 9 -16.57 6.02 -8.94
C ARG A 9 -16.16 5.45 -7.58
N PHE A 10 -17.06 5.60 -6.62
CA PHE A 10 -16.89 5.11 -5.24
C PHE A 10 -16.92 3.58 -5.16
N TYR A 11 -17.33 2.85 -6.20
CA TYR A 11 -17.34 1.40 -6.15
C TYR A 11 -17.09 0.85 -7.55
N ASP A 12 -15.81 0.66 -7.88
CA ASP A 12 -15.38 0.04 -9.13
C ASP A 12 -14.69 -1.29 -8.82
N THR A 13 -15.33 -2.37 -9.23
CA THR A 13 -14.86 -3.77 -9.08
C THR A 13 -14.45 -4.39 -10.41
N SER A 14 -14.63 -3.67 -11.54
CA SER A 14 -14.49 -4.21 -12.89
C SER A 14 -13.14 -4.88 -13.17
N ARG A 15 -12.08 -4.42 -12.51
CA ARG A 15 -10.71 -4.88 -12.74
C ARG A 15 -10.24 -6.02 -11.83
N TYR A 16 -10.71 -6.06 -10.58
CA TYR A 16 -10.15 -6.96 -9.56
C TYR A 16 -11.21 -7.84 -8.87
N GLY A 17 -12.49 -7.70 -9.22
CA GLY A 17 -13.58 -8.33 -8.47
C GLY A 17 -13.82 -7.73 -7.07
N TYR A 18 -12.95 -6.81 -6.62
CA TYR A 18 -13.01 -6.10 -5.35
C TYR A 18 -12.93 -4.58 -5.55
N PRO A 19 -13.46 -3.76 -4.61
CA PRO A 19 -13.39 -2.31 -4.71
C PRO A 19 -11.94 -1.83 -4.82
N GLN A 20 -11.65 -1.05 -5.86
CA GLN A 20 -10.31 -0.52 -6.08
C GLN A 20 -9.86 0.40 -4.94
N ILE A 21 -8.72 0.09 -4.32
CA ILE A 21 -8.04 0.97 -3.35
C ILE A 21 -7.50 2.19 -4.08
N ARG A 22 -7.91 3.41 -3.70
CA ARG A 22 -7.43 4.67 -4.31
C ARG A 22 -6.15 5.15 -3.63
N VAL A 23 -5.10 5.41 -4.41
CA VAL A 23 -3.77 5.81 -3.90
C VAL A 23 -3.50 7.27 -4.25
N TYR A 24 -3.24 8.09 -3.25
CA TYR A 24 -2.80 9.48 -3.42
C TYR A 24 -1.40 9.63 -2.85
N HIS A 25 -0.47 10.16 -3.64
CA HIS A 25 0.87 10.49 -3.18
C HIS A 25 0.96 11.99 -2.90
N LYS A 26 1.28 12.37 -1.66
CA LYS A 26 1.40 13.78 -1.29
C LYS A 26 2.86 14.20 -1.30
N LYS A 27 3.15 15.36 -1.92
CA LYS A 27 4.42 16.05 -1.71
C LYS A 27 4.39 16.61 -0.29
N GLY A 28 5.35 16.22 0.54
CA GLY A 28 5.36 16.66 1.94
C GLY A 28 5.57 18.18 2.02
N TYR A 29 4.74 18.86 2.81
CA TYR A 29 4.84 20.30 3.04
C TYR A 29 4.60 20.60 4.52
N GLY A 30 5.56 21.24 5.18
CA GLY A 30 5.49 21.54 6.61
C GLY A 30 5.58 20.30 7.52
N LYS A 31 4.58 20.11 8.40
CA LYS A 31 4.51 19.01 9.39
C LYS A 31 4.59 17.62 8.74
N LYS A 32 4.93 16.60 9.54
CA LYS A 32 4.97 15.17 9.13
C LYS A 32 3.70 14.84 8.34
N SER A 33 3.85 14.62 7.04
CA SER A 33 2.75 14.46 6.10
C SER A 33 2.77 13.04 5.52
N PRO A 34 1.59 12.39 5.38
CA PRO A 34 1.55 11.03 4.88
C PRO A 34 1.95 11.05 3.42
N ARG A 35 2.90 10.18 3.09
CA ARG A 35 3.50 10.11 1.76
C ARG A 35 2.56 9.36 0.84
N TYR A 36 1.92 8.32 1.35
CA TYR A 36 0.79 7.66 0.70
C TYR A 36 -0.47 7.77 1.54
N LEU A 37 -1.58 8.08 0.87
CA LEU A 37 -2.92 8.02 1.40
C LEU A 37 -3.71 7.00 0.57
N LEU A 38 -4.06 5.88 1.18
CA LEU A 38 -4.90 4.84 0.61
C LEU A 38 -6.33 5.06 1.07
N LYS A 39 -7.30 5.12 0.16
CA LYS A 39 -8.74 5.22 0.51
C LYS A 39 -9.47 3.99 0.00
N CYS A 40 -10.46 3.48 0.75
CA CYS A 40 -11.38 2.52 0.16
C CYS A 40 -12.04 3.17 -1.06
N GLY A 41 -12.31 2.37 -2.09
CA GLY A 41 -13.37 2.72 -3.02
C GLY A 41 -14.66 2.90 -2.23
N CYS A 42 -15.06 1.84 -1.54
CA CYS A 42 -16.36 1.58 -0.94
C CYS A 42 -16.84 2.42 0.25
N CYS A 43 -15.94 3.14 0.92
CA CYS A 43 -16.26 3.86 2.15
C CYS A 43 -15.24 4.99 2.36
N GLU A 44 -15.46 5.81 3.38
CA GLU A 44 -14.58 6.93 3.72
C GLU A 44 -13.32 6.52 4.50
N LYS A 45 -13.18 5.23 4.85
CA LYS A 45 -12.00 4.74 5.56
C LYS A 45 -10.75 4.95 4.72
N LYS A 46 -9.67 5.33 5.40
CA LYS A 46 -8.38 5.62 4.80
C LYS A 46 -7.25 5.04 5.64
N VAL A 47 -6.15 4.71 4.98
CA VAL A 47 -4.88 4.34 5.59
C VAL A 47 -3.85 5.37 5.16
N GLU A 48 -3.11 5.87 6.14
CA GLU A 48 -2.03 6.83 5.93
C GLU A 48 -0.70 6.14 6.19
N ILE A 49 0.24 6.31 5.25
CA ILE A 49 1.59 5.75 5.32
C ILE A 49 2.58 6.91 5.32
N TYR A 50 3.41 6.97 6.35
CA TYR A 50 4.44 7.97 6.53
C TYR A 50 5.82 7.33 6.34
N TYR A 51 6.74 8.04 5.67
CA TYR A 51 8.16 7.69 5.73
C TYR A 51 8.75 8.28 7.02
N GLY A 52 9.46 7.46 7.79
CA GLY A 52 10.42 7.90 8.79
C GLY A 52 11.82 8.04 8.17
N ASN A 53 12.83 8.36 8.98
CA ASN A 53 14.22 8.41 8.50
C ASN A 53 14.72 7.02 8.05
N ASP A 54 14.38 5.97 8.81
CA ASP A 54 14.89 4.60 8.57
C ASP A 54 13.77 3.55 8.39
N GLY A 55 12.53 3.99 8.12
CA GLY A 55 11.37 3.10 8.16
C GLY A 55 10.08 3.66 7.59
N LEU A 56 9.01 2.89 7.78
CA LEU A 56 7.65 3.26 7.43
C LEU A 56 6.78 3.24 8.69
N GLU A 57 5.86 4.18 8.78
CA GLU A 57 4.76 4.15 9.72
C GLU A 57 3.45 3.93 8.98
N ILE A 58 2.75 2.84 9.30
CA ILE A 58 1.45 2.49 8.73
C ILE A 58 0.44 2.49 9.88
N ASN A 59 -0.56 3.36 9.80
CA ASN A 59 -1.63 3.44 10.80
C ASN A 59 -1.13 3.59 12.25
N GLY A 60 -0.07 4.40 12.46
CA GLY A 60 0.52 4.65 13.78
C GLY A 60 1.53 3.60 14.26
N VAL A 61 1.70 2.49 13.54
CA VAL A 61 2.72 1.47 13.83
C VAL A 61 3.98 1.80 13.02
N ASN A 62 5.13 1.96 13.70
CA ASN A 62 6.42 2.24 13.05
C ASN A 62 7.26 0.96 12.95
N GLY A 63 7.97 0.79 11.84
CA GLY A 63 8.85 -0.35 11.59
C GLY A 63 9.84 -0.08 10.46
N SER A 64 10.94 -0.84 10.42
CA SER A 64 11.91 -0.75 9.33
C SER A 64 11.29 -1.22 8.01
N ILE A 65 11.85 -0.78 6.87
CA ILE A 65 11.39 -1.22 5.54
C ILE A 65 11.45 -2.75 5.42
N GLU A 66 12.50 -3.38 5.94
CA GLU A 66 12.65 -4.84 5.90
C GLU A 66 11.57 -5.54 6.74
N ASN A 67 11.26 -5.03 7.94
CA ASN A 67 10.21 -5.61 8.77
C ASN A 67 8.83 -5.53 8.09
N TRP A 68 8.53 -4.41 7.43
CA TRP A 68 7.31 -4.30 6.63
C TRP A 68 7.27 -5.24 5.44
N ARG A 69 8.41 -5.51 4.79
CA ARG A 69 8.49 -6.50 3.70
C ARG A 69 8.21 -7.91 4.21
N ASP A 70 8.79 -8.29 5.34
CA ASP A 70 8.59 -9.61 5.93
C ASP A 70 7.12 -9.85 6.32
N ILE A 71 6.39 -8.80 6.72
CA ILE A 71 4.97 -8.88 7.06
C ILE A 71 4.08 -8.86 5.81
N LEU A 72 4.31 -7.93 4.88
CA LEU A 72 3.36 -7.66 3.79
C LEU A 72 3.56 -8.55 2.56
N LEU A 73 4.79 -8.90 2.20
CA LEU A 73 5.04 -9.70 1.00
C LEU A 73 4.38 -11.09 1.06
N PRO A 74 4.43 -11.83 2.18
CA PRO A 74 3.74 -13.12 2.28
C PRO A 74 2.23 -13.02 2.07
N LEU A 75 1.60 -11.93 2.53
CA LEU A 75 0.16 -11.68 2.34
C LEU A 75 -0.20 -11.44 0.87
N LEU A 76 0.76 -10.97 0.08
CA LEU A 76 0.63 -10.78 -1.36
C LEU A 76 1.05 -12.02 -2.16
N LEU A 77 1.28 -13.16 -1.49
CA LEU A 77 1.83 -14.37 -2.09
C LEU A 77 3.16 -14.07 -2.78
N ILE A 78 4.02 -13.31 -2.13
CA ILE A 78 5.36 -12.98 -2.61
C ILE A 78 6.37 -13.51 -1.59
N GLU A 79 7.44 -14.12 -2.06
CA GLU A 79 8.56 -14.56 -1.23
C GLU A 79 9.88 -13.94 -1.68
N ARG A 80 10.78 -13.78 -0.71
CA ARG A 80 12.16 -13.41 -0.96
C ARG A 80 13.01 -14.68 -0.94
N LYS A 81 13.63 -15.02 -2.07
CA LYS A 81 14.59 -16.13 -2.20
C LYS A 81 15.90 -15.58 -2.70
N GLU A 82 16.95 -15.62 -1.87
CA GLU A 82 18.33 -15.27 -2.27
C GLU A 82 18.36 -13.95 -3.08
N ASP A 83 17.81 -12.88 -2.50
CA ASP A 83 17.64 -11.54 -3.09
C ASP A 83 16.64 -11.38 -4.25
N LYS A 84 15.97 -12.44 -4.69
CA LYS A 84 14.92 -12.39 -5.71
C LYS A 84 13.53 -12.33 -5.07
N ILE A 85 12.65 -11.52 -5.67
CA ILE A 85 11.22 -11.44 -5.33
C ILE A 85 10.47 -12.42 -6.26
N VAL A 86 9.83 -13.44 -5.69
CA VAL A 86 9.18 -14.52 -6.45
C VAL A 86 7.71 -14.63 -6.04
N ALA A 87 6.81 -14.83 -7.01
CA ALA A 87 5.40 -15.11 -6.72
C ALA A 87 5.24 -16.54 -6.19
N LYS A 88 4.54 -16.69 -5.06
CA LYS A 88 4.06 -17.95 -4.49
C LYS A 88 2.74 -18.35 -5.14
N LYS A 89 2.51 -19.66 -5.21
CA LYS A 89 1.18 -20.20 -5.52
C LYS A 89 0.23 -19.88 -4.36
N ALA A 90 -0.99 -19.46 -4.69
CA ALA A 90 -2.05 -19.32 -3.69
C ALA A 90 -2.32 -20.68 -3.02
N PRO A 91 -2.61 -20.71 -1.71
CA PRO A 91 -3.13 -21.92 -1.09
C PRO A 91 -4.41 -22.35 -1.82
N LYS A 92 -4.55 -23.66 -2.06
CA LYS A 92 -5.75 -24.26 -2.67
C LYS A 92 -6.94 -24.14 -1.75
#